data_AF-A0AAE0A7R9-F1
#
_entry.id   AF-A0AAE0A7R9-F1
#
_cell.length_a   1.000
_cell.length_b   1.000
_cell.length_c   1.000
_cell.angle_alpha   90.00
_cell.angle_beta   90.00
_cell.angle_gamma   90.00
#
_symmetry.space_group_name_H-M   'P 1'
#
loop_
_entity.id
_entity.type
_entity.pdbx_description
1 polymer ?
#
loop_
_entity_poly.entity_id
_entity_poly.type
_entity_poly.pdbx_seq_one_letter_code
_entity_poly.pdbx_strand_id
1 'polypeptide(L)' 'MPILLRWPFMSTAKSIIDVHNGKLSMTALGETSEFEIFKSMKHPIEALDCFNIQVTTSEDKLRFALEN' A
#
# COMPACT_ATOMS: atom_id res chain seq x y z
N MET A 1 -2.13 -4.44 -9.72
CA MET A 1 -1.89 -4.90 -8.34
C MET A 1 -2.48 -3.89 -7.35
N PRO A 2 -3.58 -4.21 -6.65
CA PRO A 2 -4.15 -3.33 -5.63
C PRO A 2 -3.28 -3.28 -4.37
N ILE A 3 -3.19 -2.10 -3.74
CA ILE A 3 -2.48 -1.91 -2.46
C ILE A 3 -3.52 -1.80 -1.34
N LEU A 4 -3.43 -2.68 -0.35
CA LEU A 4 -4.26 -2.63 0.85
C LEU A 4 -3.58 -1.76 1.90
N LEU A 5 -4.03 -0.51 2.01
CA LEU A 5 -3.51 0.44 2.98
C LEU A 5 -4.10 0.14 4.37
N ARG A 6 -3.31 -0.48 5.23
CA ARG A 6 -3.68 -0.72 6.63
C ARG A 6 -3.57 0.58 7.44
N TRP A 7 -4.20 0.61 8.60
CA TRP A 7 -4.16 1.72 9.55
C TRP A 7 -2.76 2.30 9.84
N PRO A 8 -1.71 1.49 10.07
CA PRO A 8 -0.36 2.03 10.29
C PRO A 8 0.13 2.87 9.10
N PHE A 9 -0.15 2.43 7.87
CA PHE A 9 0.25 3.15 6.67
C PHE A 9 -0.57 4.43 6.48
N MET A 10 -1.89 4.35 6.69
CA MET A 10 -2.77 5.52 6.62
C MET A 10 -2.40 6.58 7.67
N SER A 11 -2.01 6.16 8.87
CA SER A 11 -1.55 7.07 9.93
C SER A 11 -0.26 7.80 9.53
N THR A 12 0.73 7.07 9.01
CA THR A 12 1.99 7.65 8.54
C THR A 12 1.78 8.66 7.42
N ALA A 13 0.92 8.33 6.46
CA ALA A 13 0.60 9.18 5.32
C ALA A 13 -0.49 10.23 5.62
N LYS A 14 -0.77 10.52 6.91
CA LYS A 14 -1.76 11.51 7.36
C LYS A 14 -3.06 11.47 6.56
N SER A 15 -3.59 10.26 6.36
CA SER A 15 -4.69 10.02 5.44
C SER A 15 -6.02 10.54 5.98
N ILE A 16 -6.83 11.17 5.13
CA ILE A 16 -8.20 11.61 5.42
C ILE A 16 -9.14 10.95 4.41
N ILE A 17 -10.18 10.31 4.91
CA ILE A 17 -11.23 9.69 4.10
C ILE A 17 -12.48 10.57 4.19
N ASP A 18 -12.81 11.25 3.10
CA ASP A 18 -14.11 11.87 2.91
C ASP A 18 -15.09 10.81 2.38
N VAL A 19 -15.83 10.23 3.31
CA VAL A 19 -16.78 9.15 3.01
C VAL A 19 -17.94 9.65 2.15
N HIS A 20 -18.41 10.88 2.37
CA HIS A 20 -19.54 11.44 1.65
C HIS A 20 -19.21 11.64 0.17
N ASN A 21 -18.04 12.20 -0.11
CA ASN A 21 -17.61 12.50 -1.48
C ASN A 21 -16.77 11.37 -2.12
N GLY A 22 -16.48 10.30 -1.38
CA GLY A 22 -15.71 9.17 -1.87
C GLY A 22 -14.27 9.51 -2.20
N LYS A 23 -13.64 10.39 -1.42
CA LYS A 23 -12.27 10.86 -1.64
C LYS A 23 -11.34 10.41 -0.53
N LEU A 24 -10.12 10.04 -0.92
CA LEU A 24 -9.01 9.75 -0.02
C LEU A 24 -7.88 10.76 -0.30
N SER A 25 -7.51 11.55 0.70
CA SER A 25 -6.37 12.46 0.63
C SER A 25 -5.25 11.93 1.53
N MET A 26 -4.01 11.93 1.04
CA MET A 26 -2.86 11.41 1.75
C MET A 26 -1.69 12.38 1.64
N THR A 27 -1.04 12.67 2.75
CA THR A 27 0.18 13.48 2.81
C THR A 27 1.36 12.65 3.29
N ALA A 28 2.31 12.39 2.39
CA ALA A 28 3.56 11.70 2.69
C ALA A 28 4.73 12.59 2.27
N LEU A 29 5.76 12.70 3.13
CA LEU A 29 6.97 13.49 2.85
C LEU A 29 6.69 14.96 2.46
N GLY A 30 5.57 15.53 2.92
CA GLY A 30 5.15 16.90 2.63
C GLY A 30 4.33 17.06 1.34
N GLU A 31 4.21 16.00 0.53
CA GLU A 31 3.41 16.01 -0.69
C GLU A 31 2.03 15.42 -0.43
N THR A 32 0.99 16.05 -0.99
CA THR A 32 -0.41 15.60 -0.85
C THR A 32 -0.94 15.07 -2.17
N SER A 33 -1.48 13.86 -2.14
CA SER A 33 -2.19 13.22 -3.26
C SER A 33 -3.65 12.98 -2.90
N GLU A 34 -4.55 13.10 -3.88
CA GLU A 34 -5.99 12.86 -3.73
C GLU A 34 -6.45 11.76 -4.70
N PHE A 35 -7.30 10.87 -4.21
CA PHE A 35 -7.81 9.72 -4.95
C PHE A 35 -9.34 9.66 -4.88
N GLU A 36 -9.98 9.50 -6.04
CA GLU A 36 -11.42 9.20 -6.13
C GLU A 36 -11.65 7.69 -5.95
N ILE A 37 -12.04 7.27 -4.75
CA ILE A 37 -12.05 5.86 -4.34
C ILE A 37 -12.98 5.03 -5.24
N PHE A 38 -14.18 5.51 -5.52
CA PHE A 38 -15.16 4.79 -6.34
C PHE A 38 -14.77 4.67 -7.82
N LYS A 39 -13.86 5.51 -8.31
CA LYS A 39 -13.33 5.45 -9.67
C LYS A 39 -12.07 4.58 -9.73
N SER A 40 -11.19 4.74 -8.75
CA SER A 40 -9.95 3.96 -8.64
C SER A 40 -10.20 2.47 -8.39
N MET A 41 -11.27 2.10 -7.69
CA MET A 41 -11.64 0.70 -7.44
C MET A 41 -12.33 -0.01 -8.62
N LYS A 42 -12.68 0.70 -9.71
CA LYS A 42 -13.35 0.10 -10.88
C LYS A 42 -12.43 -0.73 -11.78
N HIS A 43 -11.12 -0.74 -11.53
CA HIS A 43 -10.27 -1.69 -12.22
C HIS A 43 -10.62 -3.11 -11.77
N PRO A 44 -10.98 -4.02 -12.69
CA PRO A 44 -11.21 -5.40 -12.33
C PRO A 44 -9.97 -5.94 -11.63
N ILE A 45 -10.18 -6.58 -10.48
CA ILE A 45 -9.17 -7.37 -9.80
C ILE A 45 -8.99 -8.63 -10.65
N GLU A 46 -8.40 -8.48 -11.83
CA GLU A 46 -7.92 -9.61 -12.61
C GLU A 46 -6.89 -10.31 -11.74
N ALA A 47 -7.28 -11.49 -11.23
CA ALA A 47 -6.55 -12.44 -10.40
C ALA A 47 -5.49 -11.81 -9.49
N LEU A 48 -5.73 -11.82 -8.17
CA LEU A 48 -4.64 -11.71 -7.19
C LEU A 48 -3.62 -12.83 -7.43
N ASP A 49 -2.69 -12.65 -8.36
CA ASP A 49 -1.36 -13.23 -8.25
C ASP A 49 -0.72 -12.50 -7.08
N CYS A 50 -0.91 -13.09 -5.89
CA CYS A 50 -0.39 -12.60 -4.63
C CYS A 50 1.15 -12.50 -4.73
N PHE A 51 1.67 -11.33 -5.12
CA PHE A 51 3.09 -11.05 -4.98
C PHE A 51 3.38 -10.86 -3.48
N ASN A 52 3.85 -11.94 -2.84
CA ASN A 52 4.45 -11.88 -1.51
C ASN A 52 5.73 -11.05 -1.60
N ILE A 53 5.65 -9.78 -1.22
CA ILE A 53 6.85 -8.98 -0.98
C ILE A 53 7.38 -9.38 0.40
N GLN A 54 8.27 -10.35 0.44
CA GLN A 54 8.99 -10.71 1.66
C GLN A 54 10.06 -9.65 1.92
N VAL A 55 9.92 -8.94 3.05
CA VAL A 55 10.93 -8.00 3.52
C VAL A 55 12.08 -8.81 4.12
N THR A 56 13.18 -8.96 3.37
CA THR A 56 14.41 -9.55 3.91
C THR A 56 15.17 -8.51 4.73
N THR A 57 15.39 -8.82 6.01
CA THR A 57 16.35 -8.11 6.85
C THR A 57 17.78 -8.49 6.47
N SER A 58 18.78 -7.73 6.93
CA SER A 58 20.19 -8.07 6.71
C SER A 58 20.58 -9.43 7.29
N GLU A 59 19.90 -9.87 8.36
CA GLU A 59 20.09 -11.19 8.96
C GLU A 59 19.51 -12.30 8.07
N ASP A 60 18.37 -12.06 7.42
CA ASP A 60 17.76 -13.01 6.48
C ASP A 60 18.64 -13.24 5.24
N LYS A 61 19.39 -12.21 4.81
CA LYS A 61 20.35 -12.34 3.70
C LYS A 61 21.52 -13.27 4.02
N LEU A 62 22.01 -13.24 5.26
CA LEU A 62 23.10 -14.12 5.71
C LEU A 62 22.64 -15.59 5.75
N ARG A 63 21.39 -15.84 6.18
CA ARG A 63 20.83 -17.20 6.21
C ARG A 63 20.68 -17.78 4.80
N PHE A 64 20.18 -17.00 3.84
CA PHE A 64 20.07 -17.43 2.44
C PHE A 64 21.42 -17.69 1.74
N ALA A 65 22.48 -16.98 2.14
CA ALA A 65 23.82 -17.15 1.56
C ALA A 65 24.59 -18.37 2.08
N LEU A 66 24.17 -18.95 3.21
CA LEU A 66 24.79 -20.15 3.80
C LEU A 66 24.08 -21.45 3.40
N GLU A 67 22.86 -21.35 2.85
CA GLU A 67 22.05 -22.47 2.36
C GLU A 67 22.17 -22.67 0.83
N ASN A 68 23.13 -22.01 0.16
CA ASN A 68 23.53 -22.28 -1.24
C ASN A 68 25.01 -22.64 -1.35
#